data_AF-A0A8C1QBY4-F1
#
_entry.id   AF-A0A8C1QBY4-F1
#
_cell.length_a   1.000
_cell.length_b   1.000
_cell.length_c   1.000
_cell.angle_alpha   90.00
_cell.angle_beta   90.00
_cell.angle_gamma   90.00
#
_symmetry.space_group_name_H-M   'P 1'
#
loop_
_entity.id
_entity.type
_entity.pdbx_description
1 polymer ?
#
loop_
_entity_poly.entity_id
_entity_poly.type
_entity_poly.pdbx_seq_one_letter_code
_entity_poly.pdbx_strand_id
1 'polypeptide(L)'
;WDLWQKETDQVLWEIVSIGFCPPLHAQTHTHKHCLTTVVCMIAGKKLRLFHFLFEMLEDPGMAHCVSWVSASVGVFRFSARHKERVAELWGQRKGNRMPMTYQKMSRALRNYAHSGEIIKVKKKLTYQFSGHYLRVKLVSIFSCSMKVMNCGVLYSRLLSK
;
A
#
# COMPACT_ATOMS: atom_id res chain seq x y z
N TRP A 1 -18.56 27.70 -7.47
CA TRP A 1 -17.29 26.96 -7.40
C TRP A 1 -16.74 26.87 -5.98
N ASP A 2 -16.91 27.88 -5.11
CA ASP A 2 -16.50 27.79 -3.68
C ASP A 2 -17.54 27.19 -2.70
N LEU A 3 -18.76 26.89 -3.15
CA LEU A 3 -19.80 26.27 -2.30
C LEU A 3 -19.93 24.75 -2.51
N TRP A 4 -19.54 24.24 -3.69
CA TRP A 4 -19.62 22.80 -4.00
C TRP A 4 -18.49 22.00 -3.34
N GLN A 5 -17.35 22.64 -3.04
CA GLN A 5 -16.23 22.04 -2.33
C GLN A 5 -16.58 21.75 -0.85
N LYS A 6 -17.37 22.63 -0.21
CA LYS A 6 -17.76 22.49 1.20
C LYS A 6 -18.82 21.41 1.42
N GLU A 7 -19.69 21.20 0.44
CA GLU A 7 -20.77 20.20 0.52
C GLU A 7 -20.26 18.77 0.27
N THR A 8 -19.23 18.62 -0.59
CA THR A 8 -18.53 17.34 -0.76
C THR A 8 -17.73 16.94 0.48
N ASP A 9 -17.23 17.90 1.25
CA ASP A 9 -16.56 17.62 2.51
C ASP A 9 -17.55 17.14 3.58
N GLN A 10 -18.76 17.71 3.64
CA GLN A 10 -19.76 17.36 4.66
C GLN A 10 -20.27 15.91 4.53
N VAL A 11 -20.51 15.42 3.30
CA VAL A 11 -20.93 14.02 3.07
C VAL A 11 -19.77 13.04 3.31
N LEU A 12 -18.53 13.43 2.99
CA LEU A 12 -17.36 12.62 3.31
C LEU A 12 -17.10 12.54 4.82
N TRP A 13 -17.43 13.57 5.59
CA TRP A 13 -17.39 13.54 7.06
C TRP A 13 -18.52 12.69 7.67
N GLU A 14 -19.71 12.63 7.08
CA GLU A 14 -20.81 11.78 7.56
C GLU A 14 -20.63 10.29 7.25
N ILE A 15 -20.00 9.94 6.12
CA ILE A 15 -19.62 8.55 5.80
C ILE A 15 -18.58 8.01 6.80
N VAL A 16 -17.75 8.89 7.38
CA VAL A 16 -16.79 8.54 8.45
C VAL A 16 -17.51 8.33 9.81
N SER A 17 -18.77 8.75 9.96
CA SER A 17 -19.56 8.57 11.19
C SER A 17 -20.29 7.22 11.29
N ILE A 18 -20.35 6.42 10.23
CA ILE A 18 -20.86 5.04 10.31
C ILE A 18 -19.68 4.13 10.71
N GLY A 19 -19.47 4.06 12.02
CA GLY A 19 -18.22 3.69 12.68
C GLY A 19 -17.48 2.45 12.19
N PHE A 20 -16.18 2.64 11.93
CA PHE A 20 -15.11 1.79 12.48
C PHE A 20 -13.76 2.54 12.42
N CYS A 21 -13.52 3.48 13.33
CA CYS A 21 -12.18 3.95 13.67
C CYS A 21 -12.16 4.59 15.08
N PRO A 22 -11.28 4.17 16.00
CA PRO A 22 -11.05 4.87 17.27
C PRO A 22 -10.29 6.19 17.03
N PRO A 23 -10.43 7.20 17.91
CA PRO A 23 -9.94 8.55 17.65
C PRO A 23 -8.42 8.61 17.81
N LEU A 24 -7.70 8.94 16.73
CA LEU A 24 -6.33 9.44 16.83
C LEU A 24 -6.27 10.88 16.35
N HIS A 25 -5.88 11.74 17.29
CA HIS A 25 -5.37 13.08 17.09
C HIS A 25 -4.41 13.14 15.89
N ALA A 26 -4.71 14.04 14.94
CA ALA A 26 -3.82 14.56 13.90
C ALA A 26 -3.01 13.54 13.07
N GLN A 27 -3.57 13.04 11.96
CA GLN A 27 -2.79 12.39 10.90
C GLN A 27 -3.07 13.02 9.53
N THR A 28 -2.38 14.12 9.25
CA THR A 28 -2.14 14.61 7.89
C THR A 28 -1.09 13.71 7.25
N HIS A 29 -1.48 12.63 6.59
CA HIS A 29 -0.77 11.90 5.51
C HIS A 29 -1.49 10.55 5.31
N THR A 30 -1.57 10.08 4.06
CA THR A 30 -1.83 8.67 3.67
C THR A 30 -3.22 8.22 3.14
N HIS A 31 -3.88 8.99 2.25
CA HIS A 31 -5.03 8.45 1.47
C HIS A 31 -4.67 7.20 0.61
N LYS A 32 -3.38 6.99 0.30
CA LYS A 32 -2.86 5.86 -0.50
C LYS A 32 -2.63 4.56 0.29
N HIS A 33 -2.37 4.63 1.61
CA HIS A 33 -2.11 3.45 2.45
C HIS A 33 -3.37 2.60 2.67
N CYS A 34 -4.54 3.20 2.48
CA CYS A 34 -5.84 2.52 2.62
C CYS A 34 -6.12 1.57 1.43
N LEU A 35 -5.78 1.96 0.20
CA LEU A 35 -6.24 1.27 -1.02
C LEU A 35 -5.71 -0.17 -1.16
N THR A 36 -4.46 -0.46 -0.81
CA THR A 36 -3.93 -1.84 -0.92
C THR A 36 -4.56 -2.77 0.13
N THR A 37 -4.80 -2.26 1.34
CA THR A 37 -5.50 -3.01 2.39
C THR A 37 -6.95 -3.27 2.00
N VAL A 38 -7.65 -2.25 1.49
CA VAL A 38 -9.04 -2.35 1.01
C VAL A 38 -9.16 -3.32 -0.16
N VAL A 39 -8.24 -3.28 -1.14
CA VAL A 39 -8.24 -4.23 -2.26
C VAL A 39 -7.99 -5.67 -1.80
N CYS A 40 -7.07 -5.89 -0.86
CA CYS A 40 -6.86 -7.22 -0.28
C CYS A 40 -8.08 -7.73 0.51
N MET A 41 -8.75 -6.85 1.26
CA MET A 41 -9.97 -7.16 1.99
C MET A 41 -11.13 -7.52 1.04
N ILE A 42 -11.38 -6.71 0.01
CA ILE A 42 -12.42 -6.97 -1.01
C ILE A 42 -12.15 -8.29 -1.75
N ALA A 43 -10.90 -8.62 -2.01
CA ALA A 43 -10.53 -9.85 -2.71
C ALA A 43 -10.48 -11.10 -1.80
N GLY A 44 -10.76 -10.98 -0.49
CA GLY A 44 -10.64 -12.08 0.48
C GLY A 44 -9.21 -12.62 0.64
N LYS A 45 -8.18 -11.89 0.19
CA LYS A 45 -6.79 -12.35 0.15
C LYS A 45 -5.97 -11.71 1.26
N LYS A 46 -5.18 -12.53 1.96
CA LYS A 46 -4.27 -12.07 3.03
C LYS A 46 -3.17 -11.17 2.46
N LEU A 47 -2.97 -10.00 3.07
CA LEU A 47 -1.85 -9.09 2.73
C LEU A 47 -0.50 -9.80 2.89
N ARG A 48 0.28 -9.82 1.79
CA ARG A 48 1.65 -10.38 1.71
C ARG A 48 2.70 -9.25 1.73
N LEU A 49 3.93 -9.59 2.13
CA LEU A 49 5.01 -8.61 2.34
C LEU A 49 5.31 -7.79 1.08
N PHE A 50 5.38 -8.40 -0.10
CA PHE A 50 5.71 -7.66 -1.32
C PHE A 50 4.61 -6.63 -1.70
N HIS A 51 3.35 -6.84 -1.33
CA HIS A 51 2.30 -5.82 -1.49
C HIS A 51 2.58 -4.60 -0.62
N PHE A 52 2.94 -4.83 0.64
CA PHE A 52 3.33 -3.78 1.57
C PHE A 52 4.61 -3.06 1.11
N LEU A 53 5.63 -3.78 0.63
CA LEU A 53 6.85 -3.14 0.15
C LEU A 53 6.61 -2.24 -1.06
N PHE A 54 5.73 -2.66 -1.98
CA PHE A 54 5.34 -1.81 -3.10
C PHE A 54 4.65 -0.53 -2.62
N GLU A 55 3.76 -0.62 -1.62
CA GLU A 55 3.12 0.55 -1.00
C GLU A 55 4.16 1.50 -0.36
N MET A 56 5.16 0.97 0.35
CA MET A 56 6.24 1.79 0.92
C MET A 56 7.11 2.45 -0.15
N LEU A 57 7.26 1.83 -1.32
CA LEU A 57 8.01 2.39 -2.44
C LEU A 57 7.28 3.53 -3.16
N GLU A 58 5.95 3.56 -3.06
CA GLU A 58 5.09 4.61 -3.61
C GLU A 58 4.83 5.76 -2.61
N ASP A 59 5.33 5.63 -1.38
CA ASP A 59 5.24 6.65 -0.35
C ASP A 59 6.53 7.50 -0.30
N PRO A 60 6.47 8.79 -0.70
CA PRO A 60 7.62 9.69 -0.62
C PRO A 60 8.19 9.82 0.79
N GLY A 61 7.35 9.70 1.82
CA GLY A 61 7.79 9.76 3.23
C GLY A 61 8.69 8.60 3.62
N MET A 62 8.62 7.47 2.89
CA MET A 62 9.39 6.26 3.15
C MET A 62 10.65 6.14 2.28
N ALA A 63 10.90 7.07 1.36
CA ALA A 63 12.03 7.02 0.42
C ALA A 63 13.41 6.92 1.10
N HIS A 64 13.54 7.47 2.31
CA HIS A 64 14.76 7.39 3.12
C HIS A 64 15.02 5.99 3.72
N CYS A 65 13.98 5.15 3.79
CA CYS A 65 14.02 3.78 4.29
C CYS A 65 14.12 2.75 3.16
N VAL A 66 13.32 2.92 2.11
CA VAL A 66 13.25 2.02 0.95
C VAL A 66 12.87 2.84 -0.28
N SER A 67 13.58 2.65 -1.39
CA SER A 67 13.38 3.45 -2.59
C SER A 67 13.64 2.67 -3.87
N TRP A 68 13.03 3.13 -4.96
CA TRP A 68 13.30 2.66 -6.31
C TRP A 68 14.74 3.03 -6.70
N VAL A 69 15.50 2.04 -7.17
CA VAL A 69 16.74 2.27 -7.91
C VAL A 69 16.41 2.45 -9.41
N SER A 70 15.45 1.68 -9.89
CA SER A 70 14.86 1.82 -11.23
C SER A 70 13.43 1.32 -11.18
N ALA A 71 12.47 2.25 -11.18
CA ALA A 71 11.05 1.91 -11.10
C ALA A 71 10.56 1.16 -12.34
N SER A 72 11.04 1.52 -13.53
CA SER A 72 10.67 0.88 -14.81
C SER A 72 11.04 -0.60 -14.87
N VAL A 73 12.18 -0.98 -14.26
CA VAL A 73 12.67 -2.37 -14.20
C VAL A 73 12.24 -3.07 -12.90
N GLY A 74 11.65 -2.33 -11.95
CA GLY A 74 11.22 -2.84 -10.66
C GLY A 74 12.34 -3.06 -9.65
N VAL A 75 13.51 -2.46 -9.83
CA VAL A 75 14.65 -2.62 -8.92
C VAL A 75 14.53 -1.61 -7.79
N PHE A 76 14.58 -2.10 -6.56
CA PHE A 76 14.52 -1.28 -5.35
C PHE A 76 15.59 -1.67 -4.34
N ARG A 77 15.85 -0.78 -3.38
CA ARG A 77 16.88 -0.96 -2.37
C ARG A 77 16.40 -0.45 -1.01
N PHE A 78 16.79 -1.15 0.05
CA PHE A 78 16.67 -0.68 1.42
C PHE A 78 17.87 0.17 1.85
N SER A 79 17.62 1.20 2.65
CA SER A 79 18.64 2.02 3.30
C SER A 79 19.43 1.19 4.33
N ALA A 80 20.76 1.29 4.31
CA ALA A 80 21.60 0.57 5.27
C ALA A 80 21.29 0.96 6.72
N ARG A 81 20.96 2.24 6.94
CA ARG A 81 20.68 2.83 8.26
C ARG A 81 19.23 2.65 8.70
N HIS A 82 18.27 2.81 7.78
CA HIS A 82 16.85 2.90 8.13
C HIS A 82 15.98 1.69 7.72
N LYS A 83 16.59 0.59 7.23
CA LYS A 83 15.85 -0.63 6.85
C LYS A 83 15.00 -1.25 7.98
N GLU A 84 15.38 -1.07 9.25
CA GLU A 84 14.61 -1.62 10.37
C GLU A 84 13.23 -0.99 10.47
N ARG A 85 13.09 0.31 10.12
CA ARG A 85 11.81 1.02 10.14
C ARG A 85 10.77 0.34 9.25
N VAL A 86 11.17 -0.15 8.07
CA VAL A 86 10.28 -0.88 7.16
C VAL A 86 9.84 -2.22 7.77
N ALA A 87 10.75 -2.89 8.47
CA ALA A 87 10.45 -4.17 9.12
C ALA A 87 9.50 -3.98 10.31
N GLU A 88 9.72 -2.96 11.14
CA GLU A 88 8.84 -2.58 12.25
C GLU A 88 7.42 -2.29 11.75
N LEU A 89 7.29 -1.43 10.73
CA LEU A 89 6.01 -1.10 10.11
C LEU A 89 5.32 -2.33 9.54
N TRP A 90 6.07 -3.27 8.94
CA TRP A 90 5.51 -4.55 8.52
C TRP A 90 4.99 -5.39 9.68
N GLY A 91 5.73 -5.43 10.79
CA GLY A 91 5.30 -6.11 12.02
C GLY A 91 4.01 -5.53 12.58
N GLN A 92 3.92 -4.20 12.65
CA GLN A 92 2.72 -3.47 13.07
C GLN A 92 1.54 -3.75 12.14
N ARG A 93 1.76 -3.67 10.81
CA ARG A 93 0.73 -3.94 9.80
C ARG A 93 0.16 -5.36 9.90
N LYS A 94 0.95 -6.33 10.38
CA LYS A 94 0.52 -7.72 10.57
C LYS A 94 0.02 -8.03 11.99
N GLY A 95 0.13 -7.10 12.94
CA GLY A 95 -0.20 -7.35 14.34
C GLY A 95 0.68 -8.44 14.96
N ASN A 96 1.95 -8.50 14.57
CA ASN A 96 2.86 -9.53 15.09
C ASN A 96 3.09 -9.32 16.59
N ARG A 97 2.92 -10.39 17.39
CA ARG A 97 3.21 -10.37 18.83
C ARG A 97 4.68 -10.07 19.14
N MET A 98 5.59 -10.50 18.25
CA MET A 98 7.02 -10.29 18.40
C MET A 98 7.56 -9.29 17.37
N PRO A 99 8.60 -8.50 17.72
CA PRO A 99 9.20 -7.55 16.80
C PRO A 99 9.65 -8.20 15.49
N MET A 100 9.25 -7.57 14.39
CA MET A 100 9.73 -7.87 13.05
C MET A 100 11.00 -7.08 12.78
N THR A 101 12.08 -7.78 12.44
CA THR A 101 13.38 -7.18 12.12
C THR A 101 13.69 -7.36 10.64
N TYR A 102 14.60 -6.54 10.10
CA TYR A 102 15.02 -6.69 8.72
C TYR A 102 15.60 -8.08 8.44
N GLN A 103 16.30 -8.68 9.40
CA GLN A 103 16.82 -10.05 9.24
C GLN A 103 15.70 -11.05 8.97
N LYS A 104 14.63 -11.04 9.79
CA LYS A 104 13.45 -11.91 9.61
C LYS A 104 12.71 -11.59 8.31
N MET A 105 12.51 -10.31 8.02
CA MET A 105 11.89 -9.86 6.77
C MET A 105 12.67 -10.30 5.53
N SER A 106 14.00 -10.20 5.57
CA SER A 106 14.88 -10.64 4.48
C SER A 106 14.81 -12.14 4.24
N ARG A 107 14.51 -12.94 5.27
CA ARG A 107 14.26 -14.39 5.12
C ARG A 107 13.00 -14.62 4.29
N ALA A 108 11.92 -13.91 4.57
CA ALA A 108 10.70 -13.98 3.77
C ALA A 108 10.93 -13.54 2.31
N LEU A 109 11.73 -12.49 2.08
CA LEU A 109 12.07 -12.05 0.73
C LEU A 109 12.84 -13.10 -0.09
N ARG A 110 13.68 -13.90 0.55
CA ARG A 110 14.37 -15.01 -0.14
C ARG A 110 13.40 -16.10 -0.57
N ASN A 111 12.35 -16.36 0.22
CA ASN A 111 11.35 -17.37 -0.13
C ASN A 111 10.53 -16.97 -1.38
N TYR A 112 10.39 -15.67 -1.65
CA TYR A 112 9.72 -15.20 -2.88
C TYR A 112 10.50 -15.45 -4.17
N ALA A 113 11.77 -15.86 -4.09
CA ALA A 113 12.52 -16.27 -5.28
C ALA A 113 11.86 -17.47 -5.98
N HIS A 114 11.20 -18.35 -5.22
CA HIS A 114 10.49 -19.51 -5.77
C HIS A 114 9.15 -19.13 -6.42
N SER A 115 8.40 -18.24 -5.79
CA SER A 115 7.09 -17.81 -6.29
C SER A 115 7.18 -16.70 -7.36
N GLY A 116 8.33 -16.06 -7.47
CA GLY A 116 8.67 -15.17 -8.57
C GLY A 116 8.15 -13.75 -8.44
N GLU A 117 7.55 -13.32 -7.32
CA GLU A 117 7.16 -11.91 -7.15
C GLU A 117 8.36 -11.00 -6.87
N ILE A 118 9.36 -11.50 -6.14
CA ILE A 118 10.58 -10.78 -5.76
C ILE A 118 11.81 -11.62 -6.07
N ILE A 119 12.78 -11.02 -6.75
CA ILE A 119 14.07 -11.61 -7.12
C ILE A 119 15.19 -10.91 -6.34
N LYS A 120 16.15 -11.69 -5.82
CA LYS A 120 17.34 -11.14 -5.17
C LYS A 120 18.34 -10.66 -6.24
N VAL A 121 18.73 -9.39 -6.19
CA VAL A 121 19.79 -8.83 -7.04
C VAL A 121 21.15 -9.03 -6.35
N LYS A 122 22.24 -9.28 -7.09
CA LYS A 122 23.63 -9.38 -6.56
C LYS A 122 24.22 -8.02 -6.12
N LYS A 123 23.39 -7.17 -5.50
CA LYS A 123 23.77 -5.90 -4.86
C LYS A 123 23.23 -5.88 -3.43
N LYS A 124 23.98 -5.24 -2.53
CA LYS A 124 23.63 -5.17 -1.10
C LYS A 124 22.25 -4.52 -0.92
N LEU A 125 21.40 -5.13 -0.09
CA LEU A 125 20.04 -4.66 0.23
C LEU A 125 19.13 -4.38 -0.98
N THR A 126 19.47 -4.94 -2.15
CA THR A 126 18.79 -4.64 -3.41
C THR A 126 18.00 -5.88 -3.87
N TYR A 127 16.79 -5.64 -4.35
CA TYR A 127 15.83 -6.63 -4.80
C TYR A 127 15.11 -6.10 -6.05
N GLN A 128 14.39 -6.97 -6.73
CA GLN A 128 13.65 -6.62 -7.93
C GLN A 128 12.26 -7.26 -7.92
N PHE A 129 11.23 -6.49 -8.22
CA PHE A 129 9.90 -7.03 -8.54
C PHE A 129 9.91 -7.67 -9.93
N SER A 130 9.24 -8.81 -10.10
CA SER A 130 9.10 -9.38 -11.43
C SER A 130 8.28 -8.49 -12.36
N GLY A 131 8.65 -8.47 -13.64
CA GLY A 131 7.92 -7.71 -14.65
C GLY A 131 6.45 -8.13 -14.77
N HIS A 132 6.14 -9.40 -14.52
CA HIS A 132 4.76 -9.88 -14.44
C HIS A 132 3.96 -9.17 -13.34
N TYR A 133 4.52 -9.06 -12.13
CA TYR A 133 3.86 -8.38 -11.02
C TYR A 133 3.58 -6.91 -11.31
N LEU A 134 4.57 -6.19 -11.87
CA LEU A 134 4.43 -4.77 -12.20
C LEU A 134 3.35 -4.53 -13.26
N ARG A 135 3.29 -5.38 -14.30
CA ARG A 135 2.25 -5.32 -15.32
C ARG A 135 0.85 -5.56 -14.75
N VAL A 136 0.68 -6.59 -13.93
CA VAL A 136 -0.63 -6.91 -13.31
C VAL A 136 -1.08 -5.79 -12.38
N LYS A 137 -0.15 -5.14 -11.66
CA LYS A 137 -0.47 -4.00 -10.79
C LYS A 137 -0.94 -2.77 -11.56
N LEU A 138 -0.29 -2.42 -12.67
CA LEU A 138 -0.76 -1.33 -13.55
C LEU A 138 -2.22 -1.57 -13.95
N VAL A 139 -2.54 -2.77 -14.46
CA VAL A 139 -3.90 -3.13 -14.86
C VAL A 139 -4.89 -3.11 -13.68
N SER A 140 -4.46 -3.58 -12.51
CA SER A 140 -5.31 -3.63 -11.30
C SER A 140 -5.61 -2.25 -10.72
N ILE A 141 -4.68 -1.29 -10.80
CA ILE A 141 -4.90 0.09 -10.36
C ILE A 141 -5.90 0.79 -11.29
N PHE A 142 -5.77 0.61 -12.61
CA PHE A 142 -6.75 1.12 -13.57
C PHE A 142 -8.15 0.53 -13.34
N SER A 143 -8.26 -0.79 -13.10
CA SER A 143 -9.55 -1.43 -12.82
C SER A 143 -10.15 -1.03 -11.45
N CYS A 144 -9.31 -0.85 -10.42
CA CYS A 144 -9.75 -0.41 -9.09
C CYS A 144 -10.21 1.05 -9.11
N SER A 145 -9.48 1.94 -9.80
CA SER A 145 -9.89 3.34 -10.00
C SER A 145 -11.25 3.42 -10.71
N MET A 146 -11.47 2.61 -11.75
CA MET A 146 -12.77 2.51 -12.43
C MET A 146 -13.90 1.93 -11.57
N LYS A 147 -13.64 0.94 -10.70
CA LYS A 147 -14.66 0.39 -9.79
C LYS A 147 -15.00 1.33 -8.64
N VAL A 148 -14.01 2.04 -8.09
CA VAL A 148 -14.26 3.07 -7.06
C VAL A 148 -15.06 4.23 -7.65
N MET A 149 -14.75 4.67 -8.87
CA MET A 149 -15.57 5.65 -9.59
C MET A 149 -16.98 5.13 -9.89
N ASN A 150 -17.15 3.86 -10.33
CA ASN A 150 -18.48 3.30 -10.56
C ASN A 150 -19.30 3.11 -9.27
N CYS A 151 -18.68 2.78 -8.13
CA CYS A 151 -19.38 2.80 -6.84
C CYS A 151 -19.84 4.21 -6.47
N GLY A 152 -19.02 5.24 -6.71
CA GLY A 152 -19.43 6.65 -6.53
C GLY A 152 -20.58 7.08 -7.44
N VAL A 153 -20.61 6.60 -8.69
CA VAL A 153 -21.70 6.85 -9.65
C VAL A 153 -22.99 6.07 -9.32
N LEU A 154 -22.87 4.85 -8.79
CA LEU A 154 -24.02 4.08 -8.32
C LEU A 154 -24.63 4.70 -7.06
N TYR A 155 -23.80 5.23 -6.15
CA TYR A 155 -24.26 5.91 -4.94
C TYR A 155 -25.02 7.20 -5.26
N SER A 156 -24.54 8.01 -6.22
CA SER A 156 -25.25 9.21 -6.67
C SER A 156 -26.55 8.93 -7.42
N ARG A 157 -26.70 7.76 -8.07
CA ARG A 157 -27.97 7.32 -8.67
C ARG A 157 -28.99 6.78 -7.67
N LEU A 158 -28.55 6.27 -6.52
CA LEU A 158 -29.41 5.79 -5.43
C LEU A 158 -29.95 6.95 -4.56
N LEU A 159 -29.22 8.06 -4.45
CA LEU A 159 -29.62 9.28 -3.73
C LEU A 159 -30.45 10.27 -4.59
N SER A 160 -30.68 9.95 -5.87
CA SER A 160 -31.51 10.76 -6.79
C SER A 160 -32.90 10.13 -7.05
N LYS A 161 -33.35 9.21 -6.19
CA LYS A 161 -34.72 8.66 -6.17
C LYS A 161 -35.36 8.85 -4.81
#